data_AF-A0A926A4I6-F1
#
_entry.id   AF-A0A926A4I6-F1
#
_cell.length_a   1.000
_cell.length_b   1.000
_cell.length_c   1.000
_cell.angle_alpha   90.00
_cell.angle_beta   90.00
_cell.angle_gamma   90.00
#
_symmetry.space_group_name_H-M   'P 1'
#
loop_
_entity.id
_entity.type
_entity.pdbx_description
1 polymer ?
#
loop_
_entity_poly.entity_id
_entity_poly.type
_entity_poly.pdbx_seq_one_letter_code
_entity_poly.pdbx_strand_id
1 'polypeptide(L)'
;YLVVDPGPPLSDRIQSRVHSMVEQGWPDEVRTLMQSVPVDAPGWLASGYNVMRQHVMGELLREEAIERVVIETRQYAKRQRTWFRHQLSDGIVTRISPGEPHAFEQARAWMDALESDVS
;
A
#
# COMPACT_ATOMS: atom_id res chain seq x y z
N TYR A 1 -11.66 -0.98 16.48
CA TYR A 1 -10.67 -1.13 15.39
C TYR A 1 -9.93 0.18 15.18
N LEU A 2 -8.60 0.12 14.99
CA LEU A 2 -7.80 1.28 14.59
C LEU A 2 -7.58 1.26 13.08
N VAL A 3 -7.92 2.34 12.39
CA VAL A 3 -7.70 2.49 10.94
C VAL A 3 -6.82 3.71 10.69
N VAL A 4 -5.72 3.50 9.97
CA VAL A 4 -4.81 4.57 9.57
C VAL A 4 -5.21 5.06 8.18
N ASP A 5 -5.61 6.33 8.08
CA ASP A 5 -5.94 6.97 6.81
C ASP A 5 -5.21 8.31 6.67
N PRO A 6 -4.13 8.38 5.87
CA PRO A 6 -3.38 9.62 5.65
C PRO A 6 -4.12 10.69 4.86
N GLY A 7 -5.35 10.44 4.36
CA GLY A 7 -6.13 11.45 3.66
C GLY A 7 -5.52 11.89 2.32
N PRO A 8 -5.57 13.20 1.98
CA PRO A 8 -5.08 13.74 0.70
C PRO A 8 -3.59 13.45 0.40
N PRO A 9 -2.64 13.55 1.37
CA PRO A 9 -1.23 13.24 1.15
C PRO A 9 -0.91 11.80 0.69
N LEU A 10 -1.84 10.85 0.82
CA LEU A 10 -1.59 9.45 0.46
C LEU A 10 -1.20 9.29 -1.01
N SER A 11 -1.81 10.06 -1.90
CA SER A 11 -1.56 9.98 -3.35
C SER A 11 -0.10 10.30 -3.71
N ASP A 12 0.45 11.32 -3.06
CA ASP A 12 1.82 11.79 -3.29
C ASP A 12 2.82 10.84 -2.64
N ARG A 13 2.51 10.35 -1.43
CA ARG A 13 3.32 9.33 -0.75
C ARG A 13 3.43 8.04 -1.55
N ILE A 14 2.33 7.59 -2.17
CA ILE A 14 2.36 6.41 -3.07
C ILE A 14 3.31 6.67 -4.24
N GLN A 15 3.21 7.84 -4.87
CA GLN A 15 4.07 8.20 -5.99
C GLN A 15 5.55 8.22 -5.58
N SER A 16 5.91 8.98 -4.55
CA SER A 16 7.29 9.03 -4.05
C SER A 16 7.82 7.66 -3.65
N ARG A 17 6.98 6.82 -3.02
CA ARG A 17 7.37 5.45 -2.63
C ARG A 17 7.67 4.58 -3.85
N VAL A 18 6.82 4.60 -4.88
CA VAL A 18 7.03 3.79 -6.09
C VAL A 18 8.31 4.21 -6.81
N HIS A 19 8.54 5.52 -6.97
CA HIS A 19 9.80 6.02 -7.54
C HIS A 19 11.02 5.51 -6.74
N SER A 20 10.96 5.63 -5.41
CA SER A 20 12.05 5.17 -4.55
C SER A 20 12.27 3.65 -4.62
N MET A 21 11.21 2.84 -4.69
CA MET A 21 11.33 1.39 -4.88
C MET A 21 12.06 1.03 -6.18
N VAL A 22 11.73 1.72 -7.28
CA VAL A 22 12.39 1.49 -8.57
C VAL A 22 13.86 1.92 -8.52
N GLU A 23 14.16 3.06 -7.89
CA GLU A 23 15.54 3.54 -7.69
C GLU A 23 16.37 2.62 -6.79
N GLN A 24 15.73 1.93 -5.84
CA GLN A 24 16.37 0.97 -4.94
C GLN A 24 16.57 -0.43 -5.56
N GLY A 25 16.27 -0.62 -6.85
CA GLY A 25 16.56 -1.87 -7.55
C GLY A 25 15.39 -2.85 -7.61
N TRP A 26 14.14 -2.40 -7.47
CA TRP A 26 12.98 -3.28 -7.67
C TRP A 26 12.95 -3.99 -9.05
N PRO A 27 13.36 -3.38 -10.18
CA PRO A 27 13.49 -4.09 -11.44
C PRO A 27 14.51 -5.25 -11.40
N ASP A 28 15.57 -5.11 -10.61
CA ASP A 28 16.60 -6.14 -10.46
C ASP A 28 16.11 -7.31 -9.59
N GLU A 29 15.35 -7.00 -8.54
CA GLU A 29 14.61 -8.00 -7.76
C GLU A 29 13.66 -8.80 -8.66
N VAL A 30 12.85 -8.12 -9.48
CA VAL A 30 11.91 -8.78 -10.42
C VAL A 30 12.66 -9.65 -11.43
N ARG A 31 13.78 -9.17 -11.99
CA ARG A 31 14.61 -9.97 -12.90
C ARG A 31 15.13 -11.24 -12.23
N THR A 32 15.50 -11.16 -10.96
CA THR A 32 15.94 -12.32 -10.16
C THR A 32 14.79 -13.30 -9.92
N LEU A 33 13.61 -12.79 -9.54
CA LEU A 33 12.42 -13.62 -9.33
C LEU A 33 11.98 -14.35 -10.61
N MET A 34 12.08 -13.71 -11.78
CA MET A 34 11.75 -14.35 -13.06
C MET A 34 12.61 -15.58 -13.39
N GLN A 35 13.77 -15.75 -12.75
CA GLN A 35 14.64 -16.92 -12.96
C GLN A 35 14.16 -18.16 -12.20
N SER A 36 13.38 -17.99 -11.13
CA SER A 36 13.01 -19.07 -10.20
C SER A 36 11.51 -19.20 -9.94
N VAL A 37 10.73 -18.14 -10.17
CA VAL A 37 9.30 -18.10 -9.90
C VAL A 37 8.51 -18.40 -11.19
N PRO A 38 7.63 -19.42 -11.19
CA PRO A 38 6.76 -19.71 -12.33
C PRO A 38 5.90 -18.50 -12.74
N VAL A 39 5.62 -18.39 -14.04
CA VAL A 39 4.87 -17.26 -14.63
C VAL A 39 3.46 -17.12 -14.08
N ASP A 40 2.84 -18.22 -13.67
CA ASP A 40 1.49 -18.31 -13.12
C ASP A 40 1.45 -18.25 -11.58
N ALA A 41 2.60 -18.05 -10.92
CA ALA A 41 2.66 -18.00 -9.48
C ALA A 41 1.83 -16.83 -8.91
N PRO A 42 1.05 -17.06 -7.81
CA PRO A 42 0.25 -16.01 -7.18
C PRO A 42 1.05 -14.79 -6.71
N GLY A 43 2.36 -14.93 -6.48
CA GLY A 43 3.24 -13.83 -6.09
C GLY A 43 3.23 -12.66 -7.08
N TRP A 44 3.02 -12.93 -8.37
CA TRP A 44 2.94 -11.89 -9.40
C TRP A 44 1.68 -11.02 -9.30
N LEU A 45 0.64 -11.49 -8.58
CA LEU A 45 -0.59 -10.74 -8.32
C LEU A 45 -0.41 -9.66 -7.25
N ALA A 46 0.73 -9.64 -6.54
CA ALA A 46 1.07 -8.55 -5.66
C ALA A 46 1.12 -7.23 -6.45
N SER A 47 0.62 -6.15 -5.84
CA SER A 47 0.42 -4.85 -6.51
C SER A 47 1.69 -4.39 -7.24
N GLY A 48 1.60 -4.19 -8.55
CA GLY A 48 2.67 -3.67 -9.39
C GLY A 48 3.74 -4.68 -9.86
N TYR A 49 3.77 -5.92 -9.38
CA TYR A 49 4.78 -6.90 -9.80
C TYR A 49 4.63 -7.32 -11.26
N ASN A 50 3.40 -7.55 -11.73
CA ASN A 50 3.13 -7.82 -13.14
C ASN A 50 3.56 -6.67 -14.05
N VAL A 51 3.31 -5.42 -13.64
CA VAL A 51 3.73 -4.24 -14.41
C VAL A 51 5.25 -4.12 -14.47
N MET A 52 5.95 -4.34 -13.34
CA MET A 52 7.43 -4.35 -13.34
C MET A 52 8.00 -5.49 -14.16
N ARG A 53 7.34 -6.65 -14.18
CA ARG A 53 7.75 -7.75 -15.04
C ARG A 53 7.66 -7.38 -16.52
N GLN A 54 6.58 -6.73 -16.96
CA GLN A 54 6.45 -6.21 -18.33
C GLN A 54 7.58 -5.22 -18.67
N HIS A 55 7.91 -4.31 -17.73
CA HIS A 55 9.04 -3.40 -17.89
C HIS A 55 10.37 -4.14 -18.05
N VAL A 56 10.67 -5.12 -17.19
CA VAL A 56 11.90 -5.92 -17.25
C VAL A 56 12.00 -6.73 -18.55
N MET A 57 10.87 -7.16 -19.11
CA MET A 57 10.79 -7.85 -20.41
C MET A 57 10.89 -6.90 -21.61
N GLY A 58 10.93 -5.59 -21.40
CA GLY A 58 10.98 -4.58 -22.46
C GLY A 58 9.64 -4.29 -23.13
N GLU A 59 8.54 -4.76 -22.55
CA GLU A 59 7.16 -4.56 -23.06
C GLU A 59 6.57 -3.21 -22.64
N LEU A 60 7.19 -2.54 -21.66
CA LEU A 60 6.73 -1.27 -21.11
C LEU A 60 7.92 -0.37 -20.78
N LEU A 61 7.82 0.93 -21.11
CA LEU A 61 8.86 1.89 -20.74
C LEU A 61 8.86 2.09 -19.21
N ARG A 62 10.02 2.47 -18.67
CA ARG A 62 10.20 2.63 -17.22
C ARG A 62 9.19 3.61 -16.62
N GLU A 63 9.00 4.75 -17.27
CA GLU A 63 8.11 5.83 -16.83
C GLU A 63 6.65 5.40 -16.87
N GLU A 64 6.23 4.71 -17.94
CA GLU A 64 4.88 4.16 -18.08
C GLU A 64 4.61 3.08 -17.02
N ALA A 65 5.62 2.27 -16.71
CA ALA A 65 5.54 1.23 -15.70
C ALA A 65 5.37 1.82 -14.29
N ILE A 66 6.14 2.87 -13.96
CA ILE A 66 5.99 3.62 -12.72
C ILE A 66 4.57 4.20 -12.62
N GLU A 67 4.09 4.86 -13.67
CA GLU A 67 2.75 5.46 -13.69
C GLU A 67 1.65 4.41 -13.44
N ARG A 68 1.72 3.27 -14.14
CA ARG A 68 0.77 2.17 -13.96
C ARG A 68 0.78 1.61 -12.54
N VAL A 69 1.96 1.37 -11.95
CA VAL A 69 2.04 0.92 -10.55
C VAL A 69 1.43 1.93 -9.59
N VAL A 70 1.69 3.22 -9.81
CA VAL A 70 1.09 4.29 -8.98
C VAL A 70 -0.44 4.25 -9.08
N ILE A 71 -0.99 4.11 -10.29
CA ILE A 71 -2.44 3.99 -10.52
C ILE A 71 -3.00 2.76 -9.81
N GLU A 72 -2.42 1.59 -10.01
CA GLU A 72 -2.86 0.33 -9.38
C GLU A 72 -2.86 0.43 -7.85
N THR A 73 -1.79 1.01 -7.30
CA THR A 73 -1.63 1.19 -5.86
C THR A 73 -2.66 2.18 -5.30
N ARG A 74 -2.95 3.28 -6.02
CA ARG A 74 -4.01 4.23 -5.65
C ARG A 74 -5.39 3.57 -5.67
N GLN A 75 -5.68 2.77 -6.69
CA GLN A 75 -6.93 2.03 -6.79
C GLN A 75 -7.08 1.01 -5.66
N TYR A 76 -5.99 0.31 -5.32
CA TYR A 76 -5.97 -0.62 -4.19
C TYR A 76 -6.23 0.10 -2.86
N ALA A 77 -5.56 1.22 -2.60
CA ALA A 77 -5.80 2.05 -1.42
C ALA A 77 -7.26 2.56 -1.35
N LYS A 78 -7.83 2.97 -2.48
CA LYS A 78 -9.25 3.34 -2.57
C LYS A 78 -10.16 2.16 -2.22
N ARG A 79 -9.88 0.96 -2.74
CA ARG A 79 -10.64 -0.26 -2.40
C ARG A 79 -10.56 -0.58 -0.92
N GLN A 80 -9.38 -0.46 -0.30
CA GLN A 80 -9.21 -0.64 1.15
C GLN A 80 -10.06 0.36 1.94
N ARG A 81 -9.99 1.66 1.62
CA ARG A 81 -10.82 2.70 2.26
C ARG A 81 -12.32 2.41 2.12
N THR A 82 -12.76 2.02 0.93
CA THR A 82 -14.15 1.64 0.67
C THR A 82 -14.57 0.42 1.47
N TRP A 83 -13.71 -0.60 1.56
CA TRP A 83 -13.99 -1.81 2.33
C TRP A 83 -14.14 -1.48 3.82
N PHE A 84 -13.19 -0.75 4.41
CA PHE A 84 -13.25 -0.36 5.82
C PHE A 84 -14.49 0.48 6.15
N ARG A 85 -14.92 1.37 5.24
CA ARG A 85 -16.14 2.17 5.42
C ARG A 85 -17.42 1.33 5.48
N HIS A 86 -17.50 0.26 4.69
CA HIS A 86 -18.72 -0.55 4.61
C HIS A 86 -18.73 -1.71 5.62
N GLN A 87 -17.56 -2.23 6.00
CA GLN A 87 -17.46 -3.37 6.92
C GLN A 87 -17.38 -2.96 8.38
N LEU A 88 -16.96 -1.73 8.67
CA LEU A 88 -16.84 -1.24 10.03
C LEU A 88 -17.77 -0.04 10.23
N SER A 89 -18.70 -0.17 11.17
CA SER A 89 -19.58 0.93 11.59
C SER A 89 -18.79 2.02 12.32
N ASP A 90 -19.18 3.29 12.16
CA ASP A 90 -18.42 4.43 12.70
C ASP A 90 -18.28 4.40 14.23
N GLY A 91 -19.19 3.74 14.96
CA GLY A 91 -19.12 3.59 16.41
C GLY A 91 -18.04 2.63 16.93
N ILE A 92 -17.36 1.87 16.06
CA ILE A 92 -16.34 0.88 16.46
C ILE A 92 -14.96 1.16 15.85
N VAL A 93 -14.79 2.28 15.13
CA VAL A 93 -13.55 2.62 14.43
C VAL A 93 -12.95 3.93 14.94
N THR A 94 -11.75 3.83 15.48
CA THR A 94 -10.87 4.99 15.69
C THR A 94 -10.08 5.20 14.40
N ARG A 95 -10.27 6.33 13.72
CA ARG A 95 -9.51 6.69 12.52
C ARG A 95 -8.42 7.70 12.88
N ILE A 96 -7.19 7.42 12.46
CA ILE A 96 -6.06 8.33 12.67
C ILE A 96 -5.41 8.69 11.34
N SER A 97 -5.07 9.96 11.18
CA SER A 97 -4.20 10.44 10.10
C SER A 97 -2.78 10.63 10.67
N PRO A 98 -1.74 9.94 10.16
CA PRO A 98 -0.39 10.05 10.70
C PRO A 98 0.22 11.45 10.63
N GLY A 99 -0.36 12.36 9.84
CA GLY A 99 0.09 13.74 9.73
C GLY A 99 -0.56 14.70 10.72
N GLU A 100 -1.55 14.26 11.50
CA GLU A 100 -2.26 15.11 12.46
C GLU A 100 -1.52 15.18 13.80
N PRO A 101 -1.53 16.37 14.46
CA PRO A 101 -1.09 16.47 15.84
C PRO A 101 -1.82 15.46 16.73
N HIS A 102 -1.09 14.76 17.59
CA HIS A 102 -1.60 13.75 18.52
C HIS A 102 -2.09 12.42 17.89
N ALA A 103 -1.82 12.15 16.60
CA ALA A 103 -2.18 10.85 16.00
C ALA A 103 -1.59 9.65 16.76
N PHE A 104 -0.35 9.79 17.25
CA PHE A 104 0.30 8.77 18.07
C PHE A 104 -0.37 8.60 19.44
N GLU A 105 -0.76 9.70 20.09
CA GLU A 105 -1.44 9.65 21.38
C GLU A 105 -2.81 9.01 21.27
N GLN A 106 -3.57 9.30 20.19
CA GLN A 106 -4.84 8.66 19.88
C GLN A 106 -4.67 7.15 19.63
N ALA A 107 -3.61 6.75 18.92
CA ALA A 107 -3.28 5.34 18.70
C ALA A 107 -2.97 4.62 20.03
N ARG A 108 -2.19 5.28 20.91
CA ARG A 108 -1.85 4.75 22.23
C ARG A 108 -3.08 4.63 23.14
N ALA A 109 -3.91 5.68 23.21
CA ALA A 109 -5.14 5.64 23.99
C ALA A 109 -6.10 4.53 23.53
N TRP A 110 -6.14 4.25 22.22
CA TRP A 110 -6.91 3.12 21.68
C TRP A 110 -6.33 1.76 22.12
N MET A 111 -5.00 1.60 22.17
CA MET A 111 -4.36 0.37 22.66
C MET A 111 -4.62 0.17 24.15
N ASP A 112 -4.44 1.21 24.97
CA ASP A 112 -4.63 1.14 26.42
C ASP A 112 -6.10 0.77 26.78
N ALA A 113 -7.07 1.30 26.03
CA ALA A 113 -8.49 0.97 26.20
C ALA A 113 -8.80 -0.50 25.87
N LEU A 114 -8.15 -1.07 24.85
CA LEU A 114 -8.30 -2.49 24.52
C LEU A 114 -7.73 -3.41 25.60
N GLU A 115 -6.61 -3.04 26.22
CA GLU A 115 -5.98 -3.85 27.28
C GLU A 115 -6.81 -3.82 28.58
N SER A 116 -7.51 -2.70 28.83
CA SER A 116 -8.37 -2.52 30.01
C SER A 116 -9.68 -3.30 29.94
N ASP A 117 -10.27 -3.47 28.74
CA ASP A 117 -11.51 -4.25 28.54
C ASP A 117 -11.30 -5.78 28.63
N VAL A 118 -10.04 -6.25 28.68
CA VAL A 118 -9.66 -7.67 28.71
C VAL A 118 -9.29 -8.16 30.13
N SER A 119 -9.14 -7.24 31.10
CA SER A 119 -8.92 -7.55 32.53
C SER A 119 -10.21 -7.56 33.34
#